data_AF-A0A2P7NRQ8-F1
#
_entry.id   AF-A0A2P7NRQ8-F1
#
_cell.length_a   1.000
_cell.length_b   1.000
_cell.length_c   1.000
_cell.angle_alpha   90.00
_cell.angle_beta   90.00
_cell.angle_gamma   90.00
#
_symmetry.space_group_name_H-M   'P 1'
#
loop_
_entity.id
_entity.type
_entity.pdbx_description
1 polymer ?
#
loop_
_entity_poly.entity_id
_entity_poly.type
_entity_poly.pdbx_seq_one_letter_code
_entity_poly.pdbx_strand_id
1 'polypeptide(L)' 'MTRAFRITTRAHEDFKSIGRFTLLMCKRNKRNSYLHDLGKRFAWLAQNPKLGNHRSDIEDGYDCYLQGAHLIFLYNQQGH' A
#
# COMPACT_ATOMS: atom_id res chain seq x y z
N MET A 1 11.54 0.42 17.14
CA MET A 1 10.93 1.74 16.89
C MET A 1 10.08 1.64 15.63
N THR A 2 8.79 1.95 15.68
CA THR A 2 7.91 1.88 14.50
C THR A 2 8.18 3.11 13.64
N ARG A 3 8.68 2.92 12.40
CA ARG A 3 8.86 4.03 11.47
C ARG A 3 7.48 4.51 11.00
N ALA A 4 7.20 5.79 11.24
CA ALA A 4 5.94 6.40 10.81
C ALA A 4 5.88 6.52 9.29
N PHE A 5 4.69 6.35 8.71
CA PHE A 5 4.41 6.57 7.30
C PHE A 5 3.22 7.50 7.13
N ARG A 6 3.13 8.15 5.97
CA ARG A 6 1.99 8.99 5.60
C ARG A 6 1.24 8.33 4.45
N ILE A 7 -0.08 8.33 4.54
CA ILE A 7 -0.95 7.92 3.43
C ILE A 7 -1.37 9.19 2.69
N THR A 8 -1.15 9.24 1.38
CA THR A 8 -1.60 10.36 0.55
C THR A 8 -3.13 10.35 0.44
N THR A 9 -3.74 11.50 0.17
CA THR A 9 -5.19 11.58 -0.03
C THR A 9 -5.66 10.62 -1.12
N ARG A 10 -4.89 10.49 -2.21
CA ARG A 10 -5.19 9.55 -3.30
C ARG A 10 -5.21 8.09 -2.81
N ALA A 11 -4.15 7.66 -2.13
CA ALA A 11 -4.08 6.30 -1.58
C ALA A 11 -5.19 6.01 -0.55
N HIS A 12 -5.63 7.02 0.20
CA HIS A 12 -6.76 6.88 1.12
C HIS A 12 -8.08 6.66 0.38
N GLU A 13 -8.33 7.39 -0.71
CA GLU A 13 -9.51 7.19 -1.56
C GLU A 13 -9.47 5.84 -2.28
N ASP A 14 -8.30 5.39 -2.74
CA ASP A 14 -8.12 4.05 -3.30
C ASP A 14 -8.51 2.99 -2.26
N PHE A 15 -8.07 3.15 -1.01
CA PHE A 15 -8.39 2.23 0.07
C PHE A 15 -9.90 2.14 0.35
N LYS A 16 -10.61 3.28 0.30
CA LYS A 16 -12.07 3.31 0.39
C LYS A 16 -12.72 2.59 -0.78
N SER A 17 -12.24 2.83 -2.01
CA SER A 17 -12.76 2.21 -3.22
C SER A 17 -12.59 0.69 -3.18
N ILE A 18 -11.40 0.21 -2.82
CA ILE A 18 -11.09 -1.22 -2.62
C ILE A 18 -12.04 -1.82 -1.57
N GLY A 19 -12.26 -1.13 -0.46
CA GLY A 19 -13.19 -1.56 0.58
C GLY A 19 -14.63 -1.68 0.08
N ARG A 20 -15.13 -0.69 -0.67
CA ARG A 20 -16.47 -0.71 -1.26
C ARG A 20 -16.61 -1.85 -2.28
N PHE A 21 -15.68 -1.95 -3.22
CA PHE A 21 -15.67 -3.01 -4.24
C PHE A 21 -15.62 -4.40 -3.61
N THR A 22 -14.73 -4.63 -2.64
CA THR A 22 -14.59 -5.92 -1.96
C THR A 22 -15.85 -6.26 -1.17
N LEU A 23 -16.56 -5.28 -0.61
CA LEU A 23 -17.83 -5.53 0.07
C LEU A 23 -18.97 -5.87 -0.91
N LEU A 24 -18.96 -5.31 -2.12
CA LEU A 24 -19.96 -5.60 -3.14
C LEU A 24 -19.75 -6.98 -3.76
N MET A 25 -18.50 -7.31 -4.09
CA MET A 25 -18.15 -8.57 -4.76
C MET A 25 -17.95 -9.74 -3.80
N CYS A 26 -17.63 -9.45 -2.54
CA CYS A 26 -17.32 -10.46 -1.53
C CYS A 26 -18.04 -10.17 -0.21
N LYS A 27 -17.90 -11.09 0.75
CA LYS A 27 -18.48 -10.94 2.08
C LYS A 27 -17.66 -9.95 2.94
N ARG A 28 -18.32 -9.32 3.91
CA ARG A 28 -17.72 -8.36 4.87
C ARG A 28 -16.44 -8.87 5.53
N ASN A 29 -16.35 -10.16 5.86
CA ASN A 29 -15.15 -10.75 6.46
C ASN A 29 -13.93 -10.71 5.52
N LYS A 30 -14.14 -10.98 4.22
CA LYS A 30 -13.07 -10.87 3.22
C LYS A 30 -12.61 -9.43 3.07
N ARG A 31 -13.54 -8.47 3.04
CA ARG A 31 -13.21 -7.03 3.03
C ARG A 31 -12.36 -6.63 4.23
N ASN A 32 -12.74 -7.05 5.43
CA ASN A 32 -12.01 -6.71 6.65
C ASN A 32 -10.60 -7.32 6.65
N SER A 33 -10.48 -8.61 6.30
CA SER A 33 -9.16 -9.26 6.21
C SER A 33 -8.28 -8.58 5.17
N TYR A 34 -8.83 -8.27 4.00
CA TYR A 34 -8.05 -7.70 2.91
C TYR A 34 -7.52 -6.30 3.22
N LEU A 35 -8.37 -5.43 3.77
CA LEU A 35 -7.93 -4.09 4.21
C LEU A 35 -6.93 -4.18 5.37
N HIS A 36 -7.10 -5.11 6.29
CA HIS A 36 -6.15 -5.34 7.38
C HIS A 36 -4.77 -5.76 6.86
N ASP A 37 -4.73 -6.68 5.89
CA ASP A 37 -3.47 -7.16 5.32
C ASP A 37 -2.75 -6.07 4.52
N LEU A 38 -3.50 -5.22 3.79
CA LEU A 38 -2.94 -4.03 3.15
C LEU A 38 -2.36 -3.06 4.19
N GLY A 39 -3.09 -2.78 5.27
CA GLY A 39 -2.62 -1.90 6.35
C GLY A 39 -1.35 -2.43 7.05
N LYS A 40 -1.31 -3.73 7.33
CA LYS A 40 -0.10 -4.41 7.83
C LYS A 40 1.06 -4.27 6.86
N ARG A 41 0.80 -4.38 5.55
CA ARG A 41 1.83 -4.23 4.52
C ARG A 41 2.38 -2.82 4.49
N PHE A 42 1.57 -1.78 4.67
CA PHE A 42 2.06 -0.40 4.80
C PHE A 42 3.03 -0.25 5.95
N ALA A 43 2.68 -0.75 7.14
CA ALA A 43 3.55 -0.69 8.32
C ALA A 43 4.85 -1.49 8.14
N TRP A 44 4.78 -2.63 7.43
CA TRP A 44 5.95 -3.44 7.13
C TRP A 44 6.87 -2.77 6.11
N LEU A 45 6.32 -2.18 5.04
CA LEU A 45 7.08 -1.42 4.03
C LEU A 45 7.72 -0.17 4.64
N ALA A 46 7.05 0.51 5.55
CA ALA A 46 7.61 1.65 6.28
C ALA A 46 8.87 1.27 7.05
N GLN A 47 8.94 0.04 7.57
CA GLN A 47 10.12 -0.49 8.26
C GLN A 47 11.17 -1.06 7.31
N ASN A 48 10.75 -1.50 6.12
CA ASN A 48 11.60 -2.18 5.15
C ASN A 48 11.47 -1.56 3.74
N PRO A 49 11.79 -0.26 3.57
CA PRO A 49 11.53 0.46 2.30
C PRO A 49 12.26 -0.16 1.10
N LYS A 50 13.44 -0.74 1.32
CA LYS A 50 14.28 -1.37 0.27
C LYS A 50 13.73 -2.71 -0.25
N LEU A 51 12.64 -3.22 0.31
CA LEU A 51 12.00 -4.46 -0.14
C LEU A 51 10.91 -4.21 -1.18
N GLY A 52 10.62 -2.94 -1.49
CA GLY A 52 9.85 -2.60 -2.69
C GLY A 52 10.68 -2.83 -3.95
N ASN A 53 10.01 -3.21 -5.03
CA ASN A 53 10.61 -3.24 -6.36
C ASN A 53 10.71 -1.81 -6.88
N HIS A 54 11.92 -1.39 -7.24
CA HIS A 54 12.14 -0.06 -7.80
C HIS A 54 11.37 0.13 -9.11
N ARG A 55 10.72 1.28 -9.26
CA ARG A 55 9.91 1.64 -10.43
C ARG A 55 10.42 2.91 -11.08
N SER A 56 11.70 2.91 -11.44
CA SER A 56 12.32 3.97 -12.25
C SER A 56 11.75 4.06 -13.67
N ASP A 57 10.93 3.07 -14.10
CA ASP A 57 10.09 3.16 -15.29
C ASP A 57 8.90 4.11 -15.14
N ILE A 58 8.50 4.43 -13.90
CA ILE A 58 7.42 5.37 -13.59
C ILE A 58 8.03 6.72 -13.20
N GLU A 59 8.82 6.74 -12.13
CA GLU A 59 9.49 7.94 -11.60
C GLU A 59 10.56 7.51 -10.58
N ASP A 60 11.69 8.21 -10.56
CA ASP A 60 12.76 7.93 -9.59
C ASP A 60 12.27 8.09 -8.15
N GLY A 61 12.77 7.23 -7.25
CA GLY A 61 12.39 7.22 -5.84
C GLY A 61 11.06 6.53 -5.52
N TYR A 62 10.34 6.04 -6.54
CA TYR A 62 9.19 5.16 -6.33
C TYR A 62 9.60 3.69 -6.29
N ASP A 63 9.05 3.00 -5.30
CA ASP A 63 9.06 1.54 -5.24
C ASP A 63 7.61 1.04 -5.22
N CYS A 64 7.41 -0.24 -5.57
CA CYS A 64 6.12 -0.89 -5.48
C CYS A 64 6.21 -2.28 -4.85
N TYR A 65 5.11 -2.73 -4.24
CA TYR A 65 5.00 -4.08 -3.68
C TYR A 65 3.62 -4.67 -3.95
N LEU A 66 3.57 -5.92 -4.42
CA LEU A 66 2.32 -6.64 -4.67
C LEU A 66 1.74 -7.22 -3.38
N GLN A 67 0.51 -6.82 -3.02
CA GLN A 67 -0.22 -7.37 -1.88
C GLN A 67 -1.60 -7.88 -2.32
N GLY A 68 -1.68 -9.19 -2.53
CA GLY A 68 -2.84 -9.81 -3.14
C GLY A 68 -3.04 -9.28 -4.56
N ALA A 69 -4.16 -8.64 -4.83
CA ALA A 69 -4.50 -8.12 -6.16
C ALA A 69 -4.09 -6.66 -6.43
N HIS A 70 -3.47 -5.97 -5.46
CA HIS A 70 -3.14 -4.54 -5.60
C HIS A 70 -1.63 -4.30 -5.44
N LEU A 71 -1.11 -3.36 -6.24
CA LEU A 71 0.23 -2.80 -6.08
C LEU A 71 0.16 -1.63 -5.10
N ILE A 72 1.04 -1.67 -4.10
CA ILE A 72 1.25 -0.58 -3.16
C ILE A 72 2.44 0.22 -3.66
N PHE A 73 2.19 1.46 -4.08
CA PHE A 73 3.26 2.41 -4.43
C PHE A 73 3.71 3.16 -3.19
N LEU A 74 5.01 3.29 -3.03
CA LEU A 74 5.64 4.03 -1.96
C LEU A 74 6.73 4.94 -2.54
N TYR A 75 6.80 6.16 -2.00
CA TYR A 75 7.82 7.12 -2.36
C TYR A 75 8.72 7.34 -1.17
N ASN A 76 10.00 7.02 -1.32
CA ASN A 76 11.00 7.27 -0.30
C ASN A 76 11.69 8.59 -0.61
N GLN A 77 11.46 9.62 0.21
CA GLN A 77 12.21 10.89 0.14
C GLN A 77 13.70 10.76 0.52
N GLN A 78 14.27 9.55 0.50
CA GLN A 78 15.68 9.26 0.79
C GLN A 78 16.48 9.03 -0.51
N GLY A 79 16.09 9.69 -1.60
CA GLY A 79 16.83 9.75 -2.85
C GLY A 79 17.32 11.18 -3.09
N HIS A 80 18.62 11.37 -2.88
CA HIS A 80 19.45 12.59 -3.03
C HIS A 80 19.30 13.70 -1.99
#